data_AF-A0A6M4JCV9-F1
#
_entry.id   AF-A0A6M4JCV9-F1
#
_cell.length_a   1.000
_cell.length_b   1.000
_cell.length_c   1.000
_cell.angle_alpha   90.00
_cell.angle_beta   90.00
_cell.angle_gamma   90.00
#
_symmetry.space_group_name_H-M   'P 1'
#
loop_
_entity.id
_entity.type
_entity.pdbx_description
1 polymer ?
#
loop_
_entity_poly.entity_id
_entity_poly.type
_entity_poly.pdbx_seq_one_letter_code
_entity_poly.pdbx_strand_id
1 'polypeptide(L)'
;MSFELQSEEYINKESFKYNVIFEWIEDKGIKINITTQDSSYKIIIDEPETQKFNENTIFDKNRALIILPAAVKTTIEYTNNKQNENFNIESNKFDYNDVFYNTYNQPILFSNDTNFLKDKSVYYPNQNVTYKLHDGYKMNVDTLRWIKQKDWDLAKHTWLRALYYLAEGNQEAGSTSIIGKVNNNPNDHKYYIITNRHVDGEHDFQRWEQLSGANFLTDKKRRDLTFAPKYLNTDVNRHINHTNAAINNANKVKNKVIGTTIWSGVDQISENEGVKPKEEDLNIFIADFNEDYKEAQSFGGMNRIWKYQNLIKLPNAKLNVGPKQSIISVPYTREVATLGWPNNKMSGAINRRPSVEDGTIIQIHTQPNYSQVFAGKIGSGTGMYVDDDTYIATWKEGFNGPASQGPRYVNRDYNYFGINFDGQNPFDIKNTHSFASQIIRANLMNPNEYDLPWFFETIKEKHE
;
A
#
# COMPACT_ATOMS: atom_id res chain seq x y z
N MET A 1 7.83 -30.79 23.48
CA MET A 1 6.96 -31.83 22.89
C MET A 1 7.35 -31.93 21.42
N SER A 2 7.98 -33.02 21.01
CA SER A 2 8.45 -33.24 19.63
C SER A 2 7.41 -34.05 18.87
N PHE A 3 7.00 -33.58 17.69
CA PHE A 3 6.15 -34.36 16.78
C PHE A 3 7.01 -34.82 15.62
N GLU A 4 6.98 -36.12 15.33
CA GLU A 4 7.63 -36.74 14.19
C GLU A 4 6.53 -37.18 13.23
N LEU A 5 6.50 -36.62 12.02
CA LEU A 5 5.55 -36.96 10.96
C LEU A 5 6.31 -37.81 9.93
N GLN A 6 6.08 -39.12 9.95
CA GLN A 6 6.61 -40.04 8.94
C GLN A 6 5.53 -40.31 7.88
N SER A 7 5.81 -39.95 6.62
CA SER A 7 5.01 -40.39 5.47
C SER A 7 5.63 -41.68 4.90
N GLU A 8 4.85 -42.74 4.79
CA GLU A 8 5.30 -44.04 4.28
C GLU A 8 5.59 -44.06 2.77
N GLU A 9 6.54 -44.92 2.42
CA GLU A 9 6.96 -45.43 1.09
C GLU A 9 7.61 -44.47 0.08
N TYR A 10 8.94 -44.38 0.16
CA TYR A 10 9.84 -44.49 -1.00
C TYR A 10 11.17 -45.09 -0.49
N ILE A 11 11.49 -46.31 -0.93
CA ILE A 11 12.65 -47.09 -0.49
C ILE A 11 13.89 -46.67 -1.29
N ASN A 12 14.48 -45.55 -0.85
CA ASN A 12 15.89 -45.17 -0.90
C ASN A 12 15.92 -43.70 -0.44
N LYS A 13 15.80 -43.44 0.86
CA LYS A 13 15.64 -42.08 1.36
C LYS A 13 16.80 -41.71 2.25
N GLU A 14 17.77 -40.98 1.70
CA GLU A 14 18.43 -39.94 2.49
C GLU A 14 17.31 -39.18 3.22
N SER A 15 17.26 -39.30 4.55
CA SER A 15 16.21 -38.66 5.35
C SER A 15 16.70 -37.28 5.75
N PHE A 16 16.02 -36.24 5.25
CA PHE A 16 16.23 -34.87 5.70
C PHE A 16 15.54 -34.68 7.06
N LYS A 17 16.29 -34.26 8.07
CA LYS A 17 15.78 -34.02 9.43
C LYS A 17 15.95 -32.55 9.83
N TYR A 18 14.89 -31.99 10.40
CA TYR A 18 14.85 -30.64 10.95
C TYR A 18 14.21 -30.65 12.34
N ASN A 19 14.54 -29.65 13.15
CA ASN A 19 14.00 -29.46 14.48
C ASN A 19 13.24 -28.13 14.53
N VAL A 20 12.10 -28.11 15.20
CA VAL A 20 11.34 -26.90 15.54
C VAL A 20 11.30 -26.79 17.06
N ILE A 21 11.87 -25.70 17.59
CA ILE A 21 11.98 -25.45 19.03
C ILE A 21 11.11 -24.24 19.36
N PHE A 22 10.19 -24.41 20.30
CA PHE A 22 9.34 -23.35 20.84
C PHE A 22 9.88 -22.93 22.21
N GLU A 23 10.21 -21.65 22.35
CA GLU A 23 10.75 -21.06 23.57
C GLU A 23 9.84 -19.90 24.00
N TRP A 24 9.30 -19.96 25.22
CA TRP A 24 8.56 -18.83 25.79
C TRP A 24 9.55 -17.81 26.36
N ILE A 25 9.46 -16.57 25.87
CA ILE A 25 10.23 -15.43 26.36
C ILE A 25 9.22 -14.44 26.95
N GLU A 26 9.31 -14.19 28.25
CA GLU A 26 8.30 -13.42 29.02
C GLU A 26 7.92 -12.09 28.35
N ASP A 27 8.91 -11.34 27.86
CA ASP A 27 8.69 -10.03 27.22
C ASP A 27 8.49 -10.06 25.69
N LYS A 28 8.67 -11.22 25.05
CA LYS A 28 8.67 -11.35 23.57
C LYS A 28 7.68 -12.38 23.04
N GLY A 29 7.04 -13.16 23.92
CA GLY A 29 6.15 -14.24 23.56
C GLY A 29 6.88 -15.51 23.10
N ILE A 30 6.27 -16.25 22.19
CA ILE A 30 6.81 -17.53 21.70
C ILE A 30 7.84 -17.27 20.60
N LYS A 31 9.10 -17.60 20.87
CA LYS A 31 10.16 -17.67 19.87
C LYS A 31 10.18 -19.07 19.25
N ILE A 32 10.15 -19.12 17.91
CA ILE A 32 10.21 -20.37 17.15
C ILE A 32 11.58 -20.42 16.47
N ASN A 33 12.41 -21.39 16.85
CA ASN A 33 13.69 -21.66 16.19
C ASN A 33 13.54 -22.90 15.31
N ILE A 34 13.86 -22.77 14.03
CA ILE A 34 13.84 -23.87 13.07
C ILE A 34 15.27 -24.11 12.62
N THR A 35 15.75 -25.34 12.76
CA THR A 35 17.14 -25.71 12.45
C THR A 35 17.16 -27.04 11.71
N THR A 36 18.13 -27.22 10.81
CA THR A 36 18.43 -28.52 10.19
C THR A 36 19.43 -29.28 11.05
N GLN A 37 19.34 -30.62 11.09
CA GLN A 37 20.32 -31.43 11.83
C GLN A 37 21.72 -31.41 11.18
N ASP A 38 21.77 -31.20 9.87
CA ASP A 38 22.99 -30.97 9.09
C ASP A 38 22.94 -29.54 8.53
N SER A 39 23.89 -28.72 8.97
CA SER A 39 23.99 -27.30 8.62
C SER A 39 24.31 -27.03 7.15
N SER A 40 24.66 -28.06 6.37
CA SER A 40 24.78 -27.94 4.91
C SER A 40 23.42 -27.76 4.23
N TYR A 41 22.33 -28.17 4.89
CA TYR A 41 20.96 -27.92 4.42
C TYR A 41 20.48 -26.55 4.86
N LYS A 42 20.14 -25.72 3.89
CA LYS A 42 19.65 -24.36 4.13
C LYS A 42 18.13 -24.33 4.26
N ILE A 43 17.68 -23.49 5.18
CA ILE A 43 16.29 -23.08 5.34
C ILE A 43 16.16 -21.73 4.64
N ILE A 44 15.23 -21.61 3.71
CA ILE A 44 14.93 -20.36 3.01
C ILE A 44 13.52 -19.89 3.34
N ILE A 45 13.32 -18.57 3.33
CA ILE A 45 11.99 -17.97 3.39
C ILE A 45 11.58 -17.66 1.96
N ASP A 46 10.65 -18.43 1.41
CA ASP A 46 10.22 -18.28 0.01
C ASP A 46 8.86 -18.97 -0.25
N GLU A 47 8.34 -18.81 -1.46
CA GLU A 47 7.17 -19.53 -1.98
C GLU A 47 7.60 -20.86 -2.63
N PRO A 48 7.08 -22.03 -2.20
CA PRO A 48 7.40 -23.32 -2.81
C PRO A 48 7.19 -23.34 -4.32
N GLU A 49 6.11 -22.73 -4.80
CA GLU A 49 5.72 -22.75 -6.20
C GLU A 49 6.65 -21.92 -7.09
N THR A 50 7.42 -20.97 -6.55
CA THR A 50 8.44 -20.21 -7.31
C THR A 50 9.76 -20.96 -7.46
N GLN A 51 9.95 -22.05 -6.72
CA GLN A 51 11.18 -22.82 -6.78
C GLN A 51 11.21 -23.71 -8.01
N LYS A 52 12.04 -23.33 -9.00
CA LYS A 52 12.31 -24.15 -10.18
C LYS A 52 13.50 -25.06 -9.94
N PHE A 53 13.32 -26.35 -10.15
CA PHE A 53 14.41 -27.33 -10.16
C PHE A 53 14.97 -27.45 -11.58
N ASN A 54 16.28 -27.62 -11.71
CA ASN A 54 16.86 -28.02 -12.99
C ASN A 54 16.31 -29.40 -13.38
N GLU A 55 16.26 -29.69 -14.68
CA GLU A 55 15.85 -31.02 -15.14
C GLU A 55 16.62 -32.12 -14.39
N ASN A 56 15.89 -33.11 -13.88
CA ASN A 56 16.39 -34.23 -13.06
C ASN A 56 16.87 -33.90 -11.63
N THR A 57 16.70 -32.66 -11.15
CA THR A 57 16.98 -32.33 -9.73
C THR A 57 15.76 -32.67 -8.86
N ILE A 58 15.89 -33.69 -8.02
CA ILE A 58 14.83 -34.14 -7.10
C ILE A 58 14.93 -33.43 -5.73
N PHE A 59 16.13 -32.98 -5.35
CA PHE A 59 16.39 -32.32 -4.08
C PHE A 59 17.60 -31.37 -4.19
N ASP A 60 17.54 -30.23 -3.48
CA ASP A 60 18.59 -29.22 -3.48
C ASP A 60 18.88 -28.75 -2.03
N LYS A 61 20.11 -28.99 -1.57
CA LYS A 61 20.53 -28.68 -0.20
C LYS A 61 20.44 -27.18 0.12
N ASN A 62 20.56 -26.30 -0.87
CA ASN A 62 20.49 -24.86 -0.66
C ASN A 62 19.06 -24.34 -0.43
N ARG A 63 18.06 -25.20 -0.56
CA ARG A 63 16.63 -24.90 -0.36
C ARG A 63 15.92 -26.14 0.19
N ALA A 64 16.55 -26.78 1.17
CA ALA A 64 16.09 -28.04 1.74
C ALA A 64 14.77 -27.88 2.53
N LEU A 65 14.57 -26.73 3.17
CA LEU A 65 13.32 -26.37 3.84
C LEU A 65 12.90 -24.97 3.39
N ILE A 66 11.64 -24.84 2.98
CA ILE A 66 11.05 -23.57 2.56
C ILE A 66 10.00 -23.19 3.61
N ILE A 67 10.15 -22.00 4.17
CA ILE A 67 9.16 -21.40 5.08
C ILE A 67 8.47 -20.28 4.31
N LEU A 68 7.14 -20.38 4.16
CA LEU A 68 6.37 -19.30 3.54
C LEU A 68 6.53 -17.98 4.33
N PRO A 69 6.62 -16.83 3.66
CA PRO A 69 6.45 -15.53 4.31
C PRO A 69 5.12 -15.52 5.09
N ALA A 70 5.19 -15.18 6.38
CA ALA A 70 4.03 -15.24 7.29
C ALA A 70 3.34 -16.63 7.35
N ALA A 71 4.08 -17.75 7.31
CA ALA A 71 3.54 -19.12 7.31
C ALA A 71 2.79 -19.56 8.58
N VAL A 72 2.92 -18.83 9.69
CA VAL A 72 2.53 -19.35 11.00
C VAL A 72 1.12 -18.88 11.37
N LYS A 73 0.17 -19.81 11.34
CA LYS A 73 -1.11 -19.66 12.04
C LYS A 73 -0.98 -20.26 13.43
N THR A 74 -1.03 -19.43 14.46
CA THR A 74 -1.14 -19.89 15.85
C THR A 74 -2.59 -19.82 16.29
N THR A 75 -3.17 -20.96 16.65
CA THR A 75 -4.47 -21.01 17.32
C THR A 75 -4.22 -21.14 18.83
N ILE A 76 -4.72 -20.18 19.61
CA ILE A 76 -4.71 -20.26 21.07
C ILE A 76 -6.14 -20.59 21.51
N GLU A 77 -6.31 -21.76 22.11
CA GLU A 77 -7.56 -22.18 22.74
C GLU A 77 -7.36 -22.15 24.25
N TYR A 78 -8.29 -21.52 24.96
CA TYR A 78 -8.31 -21.54 26.42
C TYR A 78 -9.75 -21.57 26.93
N THR A 79 -9.93 -22.19 28.09
CA THR A 79 -11.22 -22.22 28.78
C THR A 79 -11.20 -21.18 29.88
N ASN A 80 -12.18 -20.28 29.89
CA ASN A 80 -12.34 -19.29 30.93
C ASN A 80 -13.57 -19.61 31.80
N ASN A 81 -13.40 -19.54 33.12
CA ASN A 81 -14.50 -19.70 34.08
C ASN A 81 -15.22 -18.37 34.39
N LYS A 82 -14.71 -17.24 33.88
CA LYS A 82 -15.36 -15.92 33.96
C LYS A 82 -16.26 -15.71 32.75
N GLN A 83 -17.53 -15.40 33.01
CA GLN A 83 -18.52 -15.08 31.98
C GLN A 83 -18.18 -13.79 31.20
N ASN A 84 -17.53 -12.82 31.84
CA ASN A 84 -17.12 -11.56 31.22
C ASN A 84 -15.60 -11.37 31.30
N GLU A 85 -14.95 -11.34 30.13
CA GLU A 85 -13.52 -11.07 30.00
C GLU A 85 -13.25 -9.57 29.93
N ASN A 86 -12.67 -9.00 30.98
CA ASN A 86 -12.19 -7.63 30.97
C ASN A 86 -10.66 -7.63 31.05
N PHE A 87 -10.01 -7.10 30.01
CA PHE A 87 -8.55 -6.98 29.95
C PHE A 87 -8.04 -5.72 30.65
N ASN A 88 -8.94 -4.91 31.24
CA ASN A 88 -8.67 -3.60 31.82
C ASN A 88 -8.03 -2.63 30.81
N ILE A 89 -8.38 -2.78 29.53
CA ILE A 89 -7.91 -1.92 28.44
C ILE A 89 -9.11 -1.17 27.89
N GLU A 90 -9.08 0.15 27.99
CA GLU A 90 -10.18 0.97 27.52
C GLU A 90 -10.14 1.13 26.00
N SER A 91 -11.14 0.59 25.30
CA SER A 91 -11.24 0.65 23.83
C SER A 91 -12.66 0.90 23.33
N ASN A 92 -12.76 1.43 22.12
CA ASN A 92 -13.97 1.81 21.38
C ASN A 92 -14.95 2.64 22.21
N LYS A 93 -14.44 3.59 23.01
CA LYS A 93 -15.24 4.39 23.93
C LYS A 93 -16.30 5.18 23.17
N PHE A 94 -17.50 5.27 23.73
CA PHE A 94 -18.48 6.27 23.34
C PHE A 94 -18.13 7.60 24.00
N ASP A 95 -17.24 8.36 23.36
CA ASP A 95 -16.75 9.63 23.88
C ASP A 95 -17.43 10.81 23.19
N TYR A 96 -18.38 11.44 23.87
CA TYR A 96 -19.10 12.61 23.37
C TYR A 96 -18.22 13.87 23.29
N ASN A 97 -17.03 13.87 23.88
CA ASN A 97 -16.05 14.95 23.73
C ASN A 97 -15.12 14.73 22.51
N ASP A 98 -15.11 13.52 21.92
CA ASP A 98 -14.29 13.16 20.76
C ASP A 98 -15.15 12.58 19.62
N VAL A 99 -16.13 13.39 19.21
CA VAL A 99 -17.01 13.08 18.08
C VAL A 99 -16.36 13.52 16.77
N PHE A 100 -16.16 12.57 15.87
CA PHE A 100 -15.80 12.86 14.49
C PHE A 100 -17.05 12.84 13.62
N TYR A 101 -17.21 13.80 12.71
CA TYR A 101 -18.34 13.81 11.77
C TYR A 101 -17.84 13.48 10.36
N ASN A 102 -18.55 12.58 9.68
CA ASN A 102 -18.26 12.24 8.29
C ASN A 102 -18.83 13.29 7.32
N THR A 103 -18.60 13.10 6.01
CA THR A 103 -19.06 13.99 4.93
C THR A 103 -20.57 14.01 4.68
N TYR A 104 -21.35 13.25 5.45
CA TYR A 104 -22.82 13.22 5.47
C TYR A 104 -23.39 13.80 6.76
N ASN A 105 -22.57 14.49 7.57
CA ASN A 105 -22.98 15.00 8.89
C ASN A 105 -23.37 13.93 9.90
N GLN A 106 -22.95 12.67 9.68
CA GLN A 106 -23.22 11.60 10.64
C GLN A 106 -22.09 11.55 11.67
N PRO A 107 -22.42 11.50 12.97
CA PRO A 107 -21.42 11.38 14.02
C PRO A 107 -20.84 9.96 14.07
N ILE A 108 -19.53 9.87 14.30
CA ILE A 108 -18.80 8.66 14.65
C ILE A 108 -18.42 8.79 16.12
N LEU A 109 -19.13 8.05 16.97
CA LEU A 109 -19.03 8.15 18.43
C LEU A 109 -17.96 7.24 19.03
N PHE A 110 -17.41 6.30 18.25
CA PHE A 110 -16.37 5.37 18.70
C PHE A 110 -15.00 6.02 18.69
N SER A 111 -14.37 6.10 19.85
CA SER A 111 -13.08 6.71 20.04
C SER A 111 -12.09 5.72 20.67
N ASN A 112 -10.95 5.54 20.02
CA ASN A 112 -9.81 4.78 20.53
C ASN A 112 -8.62 5.70 20.78
N ASP A 113 -7.83 5.40 21.80
CA ASP A 113 -6.50 6.02 21.95
C ASP A 113 -5.62 5.65 20.75
N THR A 114 -4.97 6.65 20.14
CA THR A 114 -4.06 6.43 19.01
C THR A 114 -2.85 5.59 19.41
N ASN A 115 -2.36 5.72 20.65
CA ASN A 115 -1.27 4.91 21.17
C ASN A 115 -1.67 3.43 21.28
N PHE A 116 -2.90 3.15 21.71
CA PHE A 116 -3.44 1.79 21.71
C PHE A 116 -3.56 1.24 20.28
N LEU A 117 -4.07 2.04 19.33
CA LEU A 117 -4.21 1.60 17.94
C LEU A 117 -2.88 1.28 17.29
N LYS A 118 -1.88 2.16 17.43
CA LYS A 118 -0.55 2.02 16.80
C LYS A 118 0.34 0.95 17.43
N ASP A 119 0.00 0.48 18.63
CA ASP A 119 0.78 -0.55 19.31
C ASP A 119 0.65 -1.89 18.57
N LYS A 120 1.79 -2.32 18.01
CA LYS A 120 1.97 -3.60 17.32
C LYS A 120 2.74 -4.63 18.16
N SER A 121 3.20 -4.24 19.35
CA SER A 121 3.96 -5.14 20.25
C SER A 121 3.08 -6.19 20.91
N VAL A 122 1.79 -5.88 21.06
CA VAL A 122 0.80 -6.78 21.65
C VAL A 122 -0.23 -7.18 20.60
N TYR A 123 -0.37 -8.49 20.40
CA TYR A 123 -1.50 -9.05 19.66
C TYR A 123 -2.69 -9.16 20.62
N TYR A 124 -3.83 -8.55 20.24
CA TYR A 124 -5.07 -8.68 20.99
C TYR A 124 -5.93 -9.77 20.31
N PRO A 125 -5.97 -11.01 20.85
CA PRO A 125 -6.63 -12.15 20.19
C PRO A 125 -8.15 -11.99 20.10
N ASN A 126 -8.71 -11.13 20.95
CA ASN A 126 -10.15 -10.98 21.09
C ASN A 126 -10.81 -10.14 19.99
N GLN A 127 -10.07 -9.63 19.01
CA GLN A 127 -10.56 -8.75 17.96
C GLN A 127 -11.54 -9.38 16.93
N ASN A 128 -12.01 -10.62 17.15
CA ASN A 128 -12.93 -11.38 16.29
C ASN A 128 -14.24 -11.80 16.98
N VAL A 129 -14.53 -11.32 18.20
CA VAL A 129 -15.81 -11.66 18.82
C VAL A 129 -16.95 -10.82 18.24
N THR A 130 -18.07 -11.48 17.93
CA THR A 130 -19.25 -10.83 17.34
C THR A 130 -20.09 -10.04 18.37
N TYR A 131 -19.77 -10.14 19.67
CA TYR A 131 -20.65 -9.69 20.75
C TYR A 131 -20.06 -8.63 21.69
N LYS A 132 -18.75 -8.33 21.63
CA LYS A 132 -18.09 -7.38 22.55
C LYS A 132 -17.26 -6.36 21.79
N LEU A 133 -17.60 -5.08 21.99
CA LEU A 133 -16.98 -3.93 21.32
C LEU A 133 -15.96 -3.22 22.22
N HIS A 134 -15.99 -3.36 23.54
CA HIS A 134 -15.11 -2.63 24.48
C HIS A 134 -14.16 -3.58 25.22
N ASP A 135 -13.27 -3.04 26.04
CA ASP A 135 -12.35 -3.77 26.92
C ASP A 135 -11.19 -4.49 26.19
N GLY A 136 -10.45 -3.80 25.32
CA GLY A 136 -9.23 -4.33 24.68
C GLY A 136 -9.40 -4.84 23.26
N TYR A 137 -10.52 -4.52 22.62
CA TYR A 137 -10.86 -4.95 21.27
C TYR A 137 -10.47 -3.87 20.26
N LYS A 138 -9.71 -4.21 19.21
CA LYS A 138 -9.53 -3.36 18.02
C LYS A 138 -10.54 -3.78 16.95
N MET A 139 -11.21 -2.81 16.34
CA MET A 139 -12.11 -3.07 15.23
C MET A 139 -11.35 -3.58 14.00
N ASN A 140 -12.02 -4.32 13.12
CA ASN A 140 -11.43 -4.73 11.85
C ASN A 140 -11.10 -3.51 10.98
N VAL A 141 -11.98 -2.51 11.02
CA VAL A 141 -11.86 -1.29 10.24
C VAL A 141 -12.11 -0.09 11.13
N ASP A 142 -11.10 0.75 11.32
CA ASP A 142 -11.27 2.07 11.92
C ASP A 142 -11.40 3.14 10.83
N THR A 143 -12.21 4.16 11.09
CA THR A 143 -12.15 5.39 10.29
C THR A 143 -10.79 6.07 10.53
N LEU A 144 -10.13 6.49 9.44
CA LEU A 144 -8.89 7.27 9.52
C LEU A 144 -9.25 8.69 9.98
N ARG A 145 -9.01 8.97 11.27
CA ARG A 145 -9.23 10.27 11.92
C ARG A 145 -7.92 11.05 11.93
N TRP A 146 -7.50 11.57 10.78
CA TRP A 146 -6.14 12.08 10.60
C TRP A 146 -5.74 13.19 11.59
N ILE A 147 -6.68 14.03 12.09
CA ILE A 147 -6.38 15.05 13.13
C ILE A 147 -5.91 14.38 14.42
N LYS A 148 -6.66 13.36 14.85
CA LYS A 148 -6.39 12.62 16.08
C LYS A 148 -5.17 11.71 15.93
N GLN A 149 -5.03 11.11 14.74
CA GLN A 149 -3.99 10.15 14.40
C GLN A 149 -2.76 10.80 13.74
N LYS A 150 -2.61 12.13 13.83
CA LYS A 150 -1.53 12.88 13.15
C LYS A 150 -0.12 12.47 13.58
N ASP A 151 0.02 11.91 14.78
CA ASP A 151 1.29 11.44 15.36
C ASP A 151 1.53 9.94 15.06
N TRP A 152 0.67 9.33 14.26
CA TRP A 152 0.85 8.01 13.69
C TRP A 152 1.25 8.16 12.21
N ASP A 153 2.51 7.82 11.90
CA ASP A 153 3.09 8.05 10.58
C ASP A 153 2.26 7.43 9.45
N LEU A 154 1.73 6.22 9.62
CA LEU A 154 0.83 5.60 8.66
C LEU A 154 -0.35 6.52 8.30
N ALA A 155 -1.09 7.01 9.29
CA ALA A 155 -2.27 7.86 9.06
C ALA A 155 -1.89 9.24 8.48
N LYS A 156 -0.81 9.84 9.00
CA LYS A 156 -0.30 11.13 8.54
C LYS A 156 0.17 11.08 7.09
N HIS A 157 0.94 10.06 6.72
CA HIS A 157 1.51 9.94 5.38
C HIS A 157 0.44 9.60 4.35
N THR A 158 -0.47 8.67 4.66
CA THR A 158 -1.65 8.41 3.81
C THR A 158 -2.45 9.69 3.56
N TRP A 159 -2.67 10.53 4.58
CA TRP A 159 -3.40 11.79 4.40
C TRP A 159 -2.62 12.86 3.62
N LEU A 160 -1.29 12.94 3.77
CA LEU A 160 -0.47 13.88 3.00
C LEU A 160 -0.42 13.53 1.52
N ARG A 161 -0.40 12.22 1.19
CA ARG A 161 -0.27 11.71 -0.17
C ARG A 161 -1.57 11.73 -0.98
N ALA A 162 -2.72 11.77 -0.32
CA ALA A 162 -4.02 11.66 -0.96
C ALA A 162 -4.45 12.95 -1.69
N LEU A 163 -4.95 12.77 -2.91
CA LEU A 163 -5.42 13.82 -3.80
C LEU A 163 -6.75 13.41 -4.45
N TYR A 164 -7.68 14.36 -4.54
CA TYR A 164 -8.80 14.25 -5.46
C TYR A 164 -8.30 14.56 -6.87
N TYR A 165 -8.85 13.84 -7.85
CA TYR A 165 -8.37 13.84 -9.22
C TYR A 165 -9.48 14.07 -10.23
N LEU A 166 -9.25 14.93 -11.22
CA LEU A 166 -10.05 15.01 -12.43
C LEU A 166 -9.14 15.32 -13.63
N ALA A 167 -9.05 14.40 -14.58
CA ALA A 167 -8.33 14.63 -15.83
C ALA A 167 -9.11 15.58 -16.74
N GLU A 168 -8.39 16.43 -17.49
CA GLU A 168 -9.01 17.22 -18.54
C GLU A 168 -9.64 16.31 -19.63
N GLY A 169 -10.92 16.53 -19.90
CA GLY A 169 -11.68 15.74 -20.88
C GLY A 169 -12.47 14.57 -20.27
N ASN A 170 -12.21 14.19 -19.01
CA ASN A 170 -12.95 13.13 -18.34
C ASN A 170 -14.21 13.68 -17.65
N GLN A 171 -15.31 12.93 -17.73
CA GLN A 171 -16.58 13.29 -17.09
C GLN A 171 -16.66 12.79 -15.64
N GLU A 172 -15.90 11.74 -15.32
CA GLU A 172 -15.84 11.18 -13.97
C GLU A 172 -14.52 11.53 -13.31
N ALA A 173 -14.61 11.95 -12.06
CA ALA A 173 -13.47 12.17 -11.20
C ALA A 173 -12.95 10.85 -10.62
N GLY A 174 -11.77 10.90 -10.03
CA GLY A 174 -11.19 9.79 -9.29
C GLY A 174 -10.43 10.26 -8.06
N SER A 175 -9.66 9.34 -7.52
CA SER A 175 -8.65 9.59 -6.49
C SER A 175 -7.26 9.38 -7.10
N THR A 176 -6.24 9.93 -6.46
CA THR A 176 -4.85 9.69 -6.83
C THR A 176 -3.94 9.85 -5.62
N SER A 177 -2.70 9.39 -5.72
CA SER A 177 -1.76 9.44 -4.59
C SER A 177 -0.34 9.79 -5.03
N ILE A 178 0.31 10.63 -4.24
CA ILE A 178 1.73 10.96 -4.42
C ILE A 178 2.58 9.79 -3.90
N ILE A 179 3.44 9.22 -4.75
CA ILE A 179 4.33 8.10 -4.37
C ILE A 179 5.78 8.53 -4.18
N GLY A 180 6.24 9.59 -4.84
CA GLY A 180 7.62 10.06 -4.68
C GLY A 180 7.87 11.40 -5.34
N LYS A 181 9.01 12.00 -5.02
CA LYS A 181 9.54 13.19 -5.70
C LYS A 181 10.27 12.78 -6.97
N VAL A 182 10.27 13.67 -7.96
CA VAL A 182 11.02 13.46 -9.22
C VAL A 182 12.53 13.62 -9.01
N ASN A 183 12.93 14.49 -8.10
CA ASN A 183 14.31 14.70 -7.70
C ASN A 183 14.41 15.16 -6.23
N ASN A 184 15.63 15.25 -5.72
CA ASN A 184 15.95 15.63 -4.35
C ASN A 184 16.14 17.14 -4.14
N ASN A 185 15.87 17.98 -5.14
CA ASN A 185 15.97 19.44 -4.99
C ASN A 185 14.88 19.92 -4.00
N PRO A 186 15.24 20.56 -2.87
CA PRO A 186 14.28 21.02 -1.88
C PRO A 186 13.36 22.16 -2.36
N ASN A 187 13.66 22.76 -3.51
CA ASN A 187 12.86 23.82 -4.12
C ASN A 187 12.05 23.34 -5.33
N ASP A 188 12.13 22.06 -5.69
CA ASP A 188 11.34 21.49 -6.79
C ASP A 188 10.13 20.73 -6.24
N HIS A 189 8.94 21.16 -6.66
CA HIS A 189 7.67 20.56 -6.30
C HIS A 189 7.10 19.67 -7.41
N LYS A 190 7.97 18.94 -8.12
CA LYS A 190 7.58 17.86 -9.03
C LYS A 190 7.48 16.52 -8.32
N TYR A 191 6.36 15.82 -8.52
CA TYR A 191 6.10 14.53 -7.88
C TYR A 191 5.58 13.49 -8.87
N TYR A 192 5.95 12.24 -8.64
CA TYR A 192 5.30 11.07 -9.23
C TYR A 192 3.97 10.81 -8.53
N ILE A 193 2.91 10.77 -9.32
CA ILE A 193 1.54 10.57 -8.87
C ILE A 193 0.97 9.32 -9.55
N ILE A 194 0.39 8.43 -8.74
CA ILE A 194 -0.21 7.17 -9.21
C ILE A 194 -1.74 7.23 -9.17
N THR A 195 -2.37 6.69 -10.20
CA THR A 195 -3.80 6.42 -10.27
C THR A 195 -4.06 5.19 -11.14
N ASN A 196 -5.32 4.87 -11.46
CA ASN A 196 -5.65 3.82 -12.41
C ASN A 196 -5.60 4.32 -13.86
N ARG A 197 -5.42 3.42 -14.82
CA ARG A 197 -5.49 3.77 -16.25
C ARG A 197 -6.87 4.28 -16.60
N HIS A 198 -7.94 3.60 -16.19
CA HIS A 198 -9.30 4.03 -16.49
C HIS A 198 -9.66 5.41 -15.91
N VAL A 199 -8.89 5.91 -14.94
CA VAL A 199 -9.06 7.25 -14.36
C VAL A 199 -8.33 8.32 -15.16
N ASP A 200 -7.19 8.01 -15.79
CA ASP A 200 -6.32 9.00 -16.46
C ASP A 200 -5.80 8.56 -17.84
N GLY A 201 -5.14 7.41 -17.93
CA GLY A 201 -4.32 7.04 -19.08
C GLY A 201 -4.95 6.07 -20.10
N GLU A 202 -6.13 5.51 -19.82
CA GLU A 202 -6.71 4.44 -20.65
C GLU A 202 -6.92 4.91 -22.09
N HIS A 203 -7.49 6.09 -22.31
CA HIS A 203 -7.79 6.54 -23.68
C HIS A 203 -6.57 7.04 -24.47
N ASP A 204 -5.46 7.34 -23.81
CA ASP A 204 -4.28 7.94 -24.44
C ASP A 204 -3.23 6.89 -24.82
N PHE A 205 -3.08 5.88 -23.97
CA PHE A 205 -2.02 4.89 -24.06
C PHE A 205 -2.61 3.48 -24.05
N GLN A 206 -2.65 2.91 -25.25
CA GLN A 206 -3.10 1.56 -25.54
C GLN A 206 -1.93 0.62 -25.86
N ARG A 207 -0.78 1.18 -26.23
CA ARG A 207 0.44 0.43 -26.56
C ARG A 207 1.69 1.14 -26.06
N TRP A 208 2.74 0.37 -25.76
CA TRP A 208 3.99 0.89 -25.19
C TRP A 208 4.73 1.90 -26.08
N GLU A 209 4.62 1.80 -27.41
CA GLU A 209 5.26 2.74 -28.34
C GLU A 209 4.71 4.18 -28.20
N GLN A 210 3.53 4.34 -27.62
CA GLN A 210 2.93 5.65 -27.32
C GLN A 210 3.54 6.31 -26.07
N LEU A 211 4.35 5.57 -25.31
CA LEU A 211 5.02 6.01 -24.07
C LEU A 211 6.55 5.90 -24.16
N SER A 212 7.09 5.63 -25.34
CA SER A 212 8.52 5.41 -25.53
C SER A 212 9.04 6.07 -26.81
N GLY A 213 10.37 6.07 -26.98
CA GLY A 213 11.02 6.71 -28.12
C GLY A 213 10.67 8.19 -28.22
N ALA A 214 10.23 8.61 -29.40
CA ALA A 214 9.87 10.01 -29.68
C ALA A 214 8.62 10.51 -28.90
N ASN A 215 7.79 9.59 -28.38
CA ASN A 215 6.59 9.93 -27.59
C ASN A 215 6.87 9.98 -26.08
N PHE A 216 8.10 9.71 -25.66
CA PHE A 216 8.44 9.72 -24.25
C PHE A 216 8.37 11.14 -23.68
N LEU A 217 7.62 11.30 -22.58
CA LEU A 217 7.36 12.58 -21.89
C LEU A 217 6.68 13.67 -22.74
N THR A 218 5.98 13.30 -23.84
CA THR A 218 5.31 14.27 -24.70
C THR A 218 3.90 14.64 -24.24
N ASP A 219 3.24 13.80 -23.44
CA ASP A 219 1.94 14.11 -22.85
C ASP A 219 2.05 15.29 -21.88
N LYS A 220 1.16 16.29 -22.05
CA LYS A 220 1.10 17.51 -21.23
C LYS A 220 -0.34 17.87 -20.89
N LYS A 221 -1.16 16.87 -20.57
CA LYS A 221 -2.54 17.08 -20.15
C LYS A 221 -2.63 17.85 -18.85
N ARG A 222 -3.61 18.75 -18.81
CA ARG A 222 -3.97 19.49 -17.60
C ARG A 222 -4.77 18.59 -16.66
N ARG A 223 -4.46 18.65 -15.38
CA ARG A 223 -5.09 17.83 -14.33
C ARG A 223 -5.59 18.71 -13.19
N ASP A 224 -6.86 18.56 -12.85
CA ASP A 224 -7.47 19.22 -11.70
C ASP A 224 -7.17 18.38 -10.44
N LEU A 225 -6.35 18.94 -9.54
CA LEU A 225 -5.90 18.28 -8.32
C LEU A 225 -6.35 19.04 -7.08
N THR A 226 -6.73 18.33 -6.02
CA THR A 226 -7.09 18.94 -4.74
C THR A 226 -6.54 18.10 -3.58
N PHE A 227 -5.79 18.73 -2.68
CA PHE A 227 -5.26 18.07 -1.50
C PHE A 227 -6.37 17.63 -0.54
N ALA A 228 -6.15 16.49 0.13
CA ALA A 228 -6.99 16.07 1.24
C ALA A 228 -7.08 17.21 2.29
N PRO A 229 -8.29 17.73 2.57
CA PRO A 229 -8.49 18.81 3.50
C PRO A 229 -8.17 18.37 4.93
N LYS A 230 -7.84 19.36 5.76
CA LYS A 230 -7.69 19.16 7.19
C LYS A 230 -9.07 18.93 7.85
N TYR A 231 -9.96 19.90 7.83
CA TYR A 231 -11.32 19.68 8.37
C TYR A 231 -12.25 19.15 7.29
N LEU A 232 -13.18 18.27 7.67
CA LEU A 232 -14.33 17.90 6.86
C LEU A 232 -15.43 18.95 6.98
N ASN A 233 -16.07 19.29 5.87
CA ASN A 233 -17.27 20.10 5.81
C ASN A 233 -18.43 19.37 6.47
N THR A 234 -18.79 19.83 7.67
CA THR A 234 -19.96 19.34 8.36
C THR A 234 -20.77 20.49 8.94
N ASP A 235 -22.03 20.27 9.28
CA ASP A 235 -22.89 21.31 9.85
C ASP A 235 -22.34 21.83 11.20
N VAL A 236 -21.59 20.96 11.89
CA VAL A 236 -20.91 21.26 13.16
C VAL A 236 -19.57 21.94 12.90
N ASN A 237 -18.77 21.40 11.99
CA ASN A 237 -17.53 22.01 11.55
C ASN A 237 -17.81 22.77 10.26
N ARG A 238 -18.41 23.98 10.36
CA ARG A 238 -18.68 24.87 9.20
C ARG A 238 -17.37 25.22 8.47
N HIS A 239 -16.92 24.35 7.57
CA HIS A 239 -15.65 24.46 6.89
C HIS A 239 -15.83 24.01 5.44
N ILE A 240 -15.29 24.80 4.53
CA ILE A 240 -15.03 24.55 3.10
C ILE A 240 -15.71 23.31 2.47
N ASN A 241 -16.72 23.51 1.63
CA ASN A 241 -17.43 22.43 0.94
C ASN A 241 -16.48 21.53 0.10
N HIS A 242 -16.47 20.23 0.40
CA HIS A 242 -15.64 19.23 -0.31
C HIS A 242 -16.39 18.42 -1.35
N THR A 243 -17.72 18.51 -1.42
CA THR A 243 -18.51 17.76 -2.43
C THR A 243 -18.33 18.33 -3.82
N ASN A 244 -17.76 19.53 -3.92
CA ASN A 244 -17.38 20.13 -5.17
C ASN A 244 -15.96 20.68 -5.02
N ALA A 245 -14.96 19.87 -5.35
CA ALA A 245 -13.56 20.28 -5.35
C ALA A 245 -13.33 21.56 -6.19
N ALA A 246 -14.19 21.86 -7.16
CA ALA A 246 -14.14 23.12 -7.92
C ALA A 246 -14.48 24.38 -7.09
N ILE A 247 -15.09 24.25 -5.91
CA ILE A 247 -15.47 25.36 -5.02
C ILE A 247 -14.49 25.49 -3.82
N ASN A 248 -13.61 24.50 -3.60
CA ASN A 248 -12.66 24.47 -2.48
C ASN A 248 -11.35 25.22 -2.79
N ASN A 249 -11.39 26.55 -2.83
CA ASN A 249 -10.22 27.38 -3.16
C ASN A 249 -9.01 27.22 -2.22
N ALA A 250 -9.19 26.67 -1.02
CA ALA A 250 -8.13 26.58 -0.02
C ALA A 250 -7.20 25.36 -0.18
N ASN A 251 -7.70 24.26 -0.77
CA ASN A 251 -6.93 23.03 -0.98
C ASN A 251 -6.79 22.65 -2.46
N LYS A 252 -7.63 23.25 -3.33
CA LYS A 252 -7.51 23.09 -4.78
C LYS A 252 -6.21 23.71 -5.26
N VAL A 253 -5.45 22.94 -6.02
CA VAL A 253 -4.29 23.41 -6.76
C VAL A 253 -4.81 24.32 -7.88
N LYS A 254 -4.37 25.57 -7.88
CA LYS A 254 -4.78 26.56 -8.87
C LYS A 254 -3.99 26.39 -10.14
N ASN A 255 -4.65 26.74 -11.25
CA ASN A 255 -4.19 26.52 -12.63
C ASN A 255 -3.92 25.03 -12.83
N LYS A 256 -4.84 24.33 -13.51
CA LYS A 256 -4.75 22.88 -13.72
C LYS A 256 -3.31 22.46 -14.01
N VAL A 257 -2.79 21.54 -13.21
CA VAL A 257 -1.38 21.17 -13.25
C VAL A 257 -1.09 20.55 -14.61
N ILE A 258 -0.04 21.03 -15.26
CA ILE A 258 0.50 20.34 -16.43
C ILE A 258 1.11 19.06 -15.91
N GLY A 259 0.49 17.94 -16.24
CA GLY A 259 1.02 16.63 -15.90
C GLY A 259 1.58 15.94 -17.13
N THR A 260 2.64 15.16 -16.93
CA THR A 260 3.28 14.36 -17.97
C THR A 260 3.24 12.90 -17.60
N THR A 261 2.52 12.09 -18.37
CA THR A 261 2.50 10.65 -18.16
C THR A 261 3.91 10.08 -18.42
N ILE A 262 4.48 9.44 -17.41
CA ILE A 262 5.81 8.81 -17.50
C ILE A 262 5.70 7.30 -17.67
N TRP A 263 4.64 6.69 -17.15
CA TRP A 263 4.43 5.25 -17.24
C TRP A 263 2.96 4.90 -17.18
N SER A 264 2.57 3.85 -17.90
CA SER A 264 1.25 3.25 -17.85
C SER A 264 1.43 1.73 -17.94
N GLY A 265 0.57 0.97 -17.26
CA GLY A 265 0.61 -0.49 -17.24
C GLY A 265 0.17 -1.15 -18.55
N VAL A 266 0.65 -0.68 -19.71
CA VAL A 266 0.43 -1.30 -21.03
C VAL A 266 1.58 -2.23 -21.39
N ASP A 267 1.27 -3.30 -22.14
CA ASP A 267 2.24 -4.26 -22.68
C ASP A 267 3.30 -4.73 -21.68
N GLN A 268 2.94 -5.00 -20.42
CA GLN A 268 3.91 -5.31 -19.38
C GLN A 268 4.55 -6.68 -19.63
N ILE A 269 5.89 -6.73 -19.56
CA ILE A 269 6.67 -7.93 -19.86
C ILE A 269 6.77 -8.78 -18.58
N SER A 270 6.49 -10.07 -18.73
CA SER A 270 6.58 -11.05 -17.65
C SER A 270 8.04 -11.40 -17.31
N GLU A 271 8.29 -11.68 -16.04
CA GLU A 271 9.55 -12.24 -15.51
C GLU A 271 9.70 -13.73 -15.90
N ASN A 272 8.59 -14.40 -16.20
CA ASN A 272 8.52 -15.80 -16.62
C ASN A 272 8.40 -15.94 -18.14
N GLU A 273 9.21 -16.83 -18.72
CA GLU A 273 9.16 -17.19 -20.15
C GLU A 273 7.82 -17.82 -20.51
N GLY A 274 7.31 -17.52 -21.71
CA GLY A 274 6.05 -18.08 -22.22
C GLY A 274 4.76 -17.42 -21.69
N VAL A 275 4.87 -16.53 -20.70
CA VAL A 275 3.73 -15.73 -20.22
C VAL A 275 3.57 -14.50 -21.12
N LYS A 276 2.37 -14.31 -21.66
CA LYS A 276 2.07 -13.22 -22.61
C LYS A 276 2.10 -11.85 -21.92
N PRO A 277 2.44 -10.77 -22.64
CA PRO A 277 2.30 -9.43 -22.10
C PRO A 277 0.88 -9.16 -21.57
N LYS A 278 0.79 -8.43 -20.46
CA LYS A 278 -0.48 -8.12 -19.78
C LYS A 278 -0.61 -6.62 -19.54
N GLU A 279 -1.85 -6.15 -19.57
CA GLU A 279 -2.19 -4.82 -19.07
C GLU A 279 -2.48 -4.84 -17.57
N GLU A 280 -2.00 -3.83 -16.85
CA GLU A 280 -2.36 -3.57 -15.46
C GLU A 280 -2.95 -2.17 -15.34
N ASP A 281 -4.00 -2.04 -14.54
CA ASP A 281 -4.78 -0.80 -14.45
C ASP A 281 -4.12 0.21 -13.51
N LEU A 282 -2.90 0.61 -13.85
CA LEU A 282 -2.08 1.57 -13.13
C LEU A 282 -1.48 2.58 -14.11
N ASN A 283 -1.52 3.86 -13.74
CA ASN A 283 -0.93 4.96 -14.49
C ASN A 283 -0.12 5.85 -13.56
N ILE A 284 1.04 6.30 -14.02
CA ILE A 284 1.91 7.24 -13.29
C ILE A 284 2.20 8.44 -14.17
N PHE A 285 1.89 9.62 -13.63
CA PHE A 285 2.24 10.89 -14.23
C PHE A 285 3.07 11.75 -13.26
N ILE A 286 3.84 12.65 -13.83
CA ILE A 286 4.55 13.70 -13.10
C ILE A 286 3.64 14.90 -13.01
N ALA A 287 3.47 15.45 -11.81
CA ALA A 287 2.77 16.71 -11.59
C ALA A 287 3.76 17.78 -11.13
N ASP A 288 3.79 18.91 -11.83
CA ASP A 288 4.58 20.08 -11.45
C ASP A 288 3.72 21.08 -10.66
N PHE A 289 4.00 21.22 -9.36
CA PHE A 289 3.30 22.16 -8.50
C PHE A 289 4.08 23.47 -8.25
N ASN A 290 5.20 23.71 -8.93
CA ASN A 290 6.04 24.87 -8.65
C ASN A 290 5.31 26.20 -8.88
N GLU A 291 4.47 26.28 -9.90
CA GLU A 291 3.66 27.47 -10.19
C GLU A 291 2.57 27.70 -9.14
N ASP A 292 1.80 26.67 -8.76
CA ASP A 292 0.78 26.81 -7.70
C ASP A 292 1.42 27.14 -6.35
N TYR A 293 2.61 26.60 -6.04
CA TYR A 293 3.31 26.95 -4.81
C TYR A 293 3.68 28.44 -4.76
N LYS A 294 4.26 28.98 -5.84
CA LYS A 294 4.58 30.42 -5.95
C LYS A 294 3.33 31.28 -5.88
N GLU A 295 2.24 30.84 -6.51
CA GLU A 295 0.96 31.52 -6.44
C GLU A 295 0.41 31.51 -5.00
N ALA A 296 0.42 30.35 -4.34
CA ALA A 296 -0.04 30.21 -2.97
C ALA A 296 0.76 31.12 -2.02
N GLN A 297 2.07 31.24 -2.19
CA GLN A 297 2.90 32.19 -1.44
C GLN A 297 2.47 33.65 -1.68
N SER A 298 2.25 34.02 -2.94
CA SER A 298 1.91 35.39 -3.33
C SER A 298 0.52 35.84 -2.84
N PHE A 299 -0.45 34.92 -2.83
CA PHE A 299 -1.84 35.22 -2.45
C PHE A 299 -2.24 34.74 -1.04
N GLY A 300 -1.28 34.30 -0.22
CA GLY A 300 -1.55 33.87 1.16
C GLY A 300 -2.33 32.56 1.29
N GLY A 301 -2.15 31.62 0.36
CA GLY A 301 -2.72 30.27 0.36
C GLY A 301 -2.11 29.34 1.41
N MET A 302 -2.19 29.70 2.70
CA MET A 302 -1.44 29.07 3.80
C MET A 302 -1.64 27.55 3.92
N ASN A 303 -2.84 27.03 3.64
CA ASN A 303 -3.09 25.58 3.67
C ASN A 303 -2.29 24.83 2.59
N ARG A 304 -2.22 25.37 1.37
CA ARG A 304 -1.42 24.78 0.29
C ARG A 304 0.07 24.89 0.59
N ILE A 305 0.52 26.07 1.03
CA ILE A 305 1.92 26.28 1.45
C ILE A 305 2.31 25.24 2.51
N TRP A 306 1.48 25.07 3.54
CA TRP A 306 1.72 24.09 4.59
C TRP A 306 1.77 22.66 4.03
N LYS A 307 0.87 22.29 3.10
CA LYS A 307 0.91 20.97 2.44
C LYS A 307 2.22 20.77 1.67
N TYR A 308 2.62 21.72 0.83
CA TYR A 308 3.87 21.64 0.06
C TYR A 308 5.11 21.53 0.97
N GLN A 309 5.16 22.30 2.06
CA GLN A 309 6.24 22.25 3.05
C GLN A 309 6.30 20.93 3.83
N ASN A 310 5.18 20.22 3.98
CA ASN A 310 5.18 18.89 4.58
C ASN A 310 5.53 17.81 3.55
N LEU A 311 5.03 17.92 2.31
CA LEU A 311 5.35 16.99 1.22
C LEU A 311 6.84 17.00 0.87
N ILE A 312 7.49 18.17 0.86
CA ILE A 312 8.94 18.23 0.58
C ILE A 312 9.78 17.53 1.66
N LYS A 313 9.30 17.53 2.92
CA LYS A 313 9.96 16.85 4.05
C LYS A 313 9.60 15.37 4.14
N LEU A 314 8.53 14.95 3.49
CA LEU A 314 8.08 13.57 3.49
C LEU A 314 9.06 12.71 2.67
N PRO A 315 9.53 11.55 3.16
CA PRO A 315 10.30 10.63 2.33
C PRO A 315 9.47 10.14 1.14
N ASN A 316 10.10 9.54 0.13
CA ASN A 316 9.33 8.84 -0.90
C ASN A 316 8.68 7.59 -0.30
N ALA A 317 7.55 7.15 -0.87
CA ALA A 317 6.87 5.94 -0.39
C ALA A 317 7.81 4.75 -0.56
N LYS A 318 7.81 3.85 0.43
CA LYS A 318 8.61 2.62 0.35
C LYS A 318 7.92 1.65 -0.59
N LEU A 319 8.69 1.01 -1.47
CA LEU A 319 8.22 0.03 -2.45
C LEU A 319 8.91 -1.32 -2.24
N ASN A 320 9.00 -1.75 -0.99
CA ASN A 320 9.80 -2.91 -0.57
C ASN A 320 8.99 -4.18 -0.29
N VAL A 321 7.71 -4.22 -0.68
CA VAL A 321 6.88 -5.44 -0.59
C VAL A 321 6.95 -6.19 -1.91
N GLY A 322 7.90 -7.12 -1.99
CA GLY A 322 8.15 -7.92 -3.20
C GLY A 322 7.05 -8.96 -3.52
N PRO A 323 7.22 -9.69 -4.63
CA PRO A 323 6.31 -10.77 -5.02
C PRO A 323 6.35 -11.94 -4.03
N LYS A 324 7.50 -12.23 -3.41
CA LYS A 324 7.58 -13.31 -2.41
C LYS A 324 6.76 -13.01 -1.16
N GLN A 325 6.74 -11.76 -0.74
CA GLN A 325 5.95 -11.28 0.40
C GLN A 325 4.46 -11.06 0.06
N SER A 326 4.05 -11.44 -1.15
CA SER A 326 2.69 -11.28 -1.65
C SER A 326 1.73 -12.36 -1.20
N ILE A 327 2.24 -13.56 -0.97
CA ILE A 327 1.41 -14.70 -0.62
C ILE A 327 1.41 -14.82 0.88
N ILE A 328 0.26 -14.51 1.46
CA ILE A 328 0.02 -14.64 2.89
C ILE A 328 -1.03 -15.74 3.04
N SER A 329 -0.59 -16.91 3.48
CA SER A 329 -1.45 -18.08 3.75
C SER A 329 -2.17 -18.01 5.11
N VAL A 330 -1.94 -16.92 5.85
CA VAL A 330 -2.52 -16.62 7.16
C VAL A 330 -3.26 -15.28 7.10
N PRO A 331 -4.09 -14.92 8.10
CA PRO A 331 -4.69 -13.59 8.13
C PRO A 331 -3.61 -12.50 8.05
N TYR A 332 -3.74 -11.58 7.09
CA TYR A 332 -2.80 -10.47 6.96
C TYR A 332 -2.90 -9.57 8.19
N THR A 333 -1.77 -9.34 8.84
CA THR A 333 -1.71 -8.57 10.09
C THR A 333 -1.20 -7.14 9.90
N ARG A 334 -0.71 -6.77 8.70
CA ARG A 334 -0.28 -5.39 8.44
C ARG A 334 -1.50 -4.54 8.16
N GLU A 335 -1.63 -3.46 8.91
CA GLU A 335 -2.74 -2.54 8.78
C GLU A 335 -2.60 -1.74 7.47
N VAL A 336 -3.65 -1.73 6.67
CA VAL A 336 -3.74 -0.98 5.42
C VAL A 336 -4.52 0.29 5.64
N ALA A 337 -3.86 1.44 5.48
CA ALA A 337 -4.49 2.75 5.50
C ALA A 337 -4.82 3.21 4.08
N THR A 338 -5.99 3.79 3.92
CA THR A 338 -6.45 4.44 2.68
C THR A 338 -7.10 5.78 2.99
N LEU A 339 -7.01 6.71 2.04
CA LEU A 339 -7.79 7.95 2.03
C LEU A 339 -8.06 8.35 0.58
N GLY A 340 -9.34 8.43 0.22
CA GLY A 340 -9.78 8.71 -1.16
C GLY A 340 -11.14 9.39 -1.21
N TRP A 341 -11.75 9.45 -2.40
CA TRP A 341 -13.04 10.12 -2.66
C TRP A 341 -14.14 9.21 -3.22
N PRO A 342 -14.45 8.06 -2.60
CA PRO A 342 -15.59 7.25 -3.00
C PRO A 342 -16.89 8.07 -3.00
N ASN A 343 -17.65 7.95 -4.08
CA ASN A 343 -18.85 8.72 -4.41
C ASN A 343 -18.64 10.24 -4.30
N ASN A 344 -17.45 10.73 -4.64
CA ASN A 344 -17.05 12.14 -4.52
C ASN A 344 -17.10 12.66 -3.06
N LYS A 345 -16.83 11.77 -2.10
CA LYS A 345 -16.81 12.07 -0.67
C LYS A 345 -15.50 11.58 -0.07
N MET A 346 -14.78 12.47 0.63
CA MET A 346 -13.55 12.06 1.31
C MET A 346 -13.85 10.99 2.36
N SER A 347 -13.19 9.85 2.25
CA SER A 347 -13.32 8.70 3.12
C SER A 347 -11.95 8.09 3.36
N GLY A 348 -11.63 7.82 4.62
CA GLY A 348 -10.38 7.15 4.98
C GLY A 348 -10.61 6.05 5.99
N ALA A 349 -9.82 4.99 5.87
CA ALA A 349 -9.93 3.79 6.69
C ALA A 349 -8.56 3.24 7.07
N ILE A 350 -8.51 2.54 8.19
CA ILE A 350 -7.40 1.69 8.60
C ILE A 350 -7.98 0.28 8.75
N ASN A 351 -7.65 -0.58 7.79
CA ASN A 351 -8.09 -1.96 7.74
C ASN A 351 -7.02 -2.86 8.35
N ARG A 352 -7.36 -3.63 9.37
CA ARG A 352 -6.40 -4.47 10.11
C ARG A 352 -6.25 -5.87 9.55
N ARG A 353 -7.21 -6.30 8.72
CA ARG A 353 -7.25 -7.62 8.12
C ARG A 353 -7.72 -7.50 6.68
N PRO A 354 -6.93 -6.84 5.81
CA PRO A 354 -7.16 -6.98 4.40
C PRO A 354 -6.94 -8.45 4.00
N SER A 355 -7.62 -8.88 2.96
CA SER A 355 -7.27 -10.14 2.28
C SER A 355 -6.28 -9.84 1.16
N VAL A 356 -5.41 -10.81 0.89
CA VAL A 356 -4.53 -10.79 -0.28
C VAL A 356 -4.88 -12.00 -1.12
N GLU A 357 -5.36 -11.76 -2.33
CA GLU A 357 -5.81 -12.80 -3.25
C GLU A 357 -4.70 -13.13 -4.25
N ASP A 358 -4.21 -14.37 -4.18
CA ASP A 358 -3.18 -14.95 -5.05
C ASP A 358 -1.91 -14.07 -5.21
N GLY A 359 -1.61 -13.27 -4.19
CA GLY A 359 -0.51 -12.31 -4.20
C GLY A 359 -0.65 -11.13 -5.15
N THR A 360 -1.77 -11.03 -5.88
CA THR A 360 -1.97 -10.05 -6.96
C THR A 360 -2.82 -8.86 -6.55
N ILE A 361 -3.83 -9.11 -5.70
CA ILE A 361 -4.85 -8.14 -5.33
C ILE A 361 -4.87 -7.98 -3.81
N ILE A 362 -4.95 -6.73 -3.36
CA ILE A 362 -5.24 -6.41 -1.96
C ILE A 362 -6.71 -6.01 -1.88
N GLN A 363 -7.45 -6.69 -1.01
CA GLN A 363 -8.84 -6.39 -0.74
C GLN A 363 -8.99 -5.85 0.69
N ILE A 364 -9.60 -4.67 0.77
CA ILE A 364 -9.99 -4.01 2.02
C ILE A 364 -11.50 -4.18 2.22
N HIS A 365 -11.88 -4.54 3.43
CA HIS A 365 -13.29 -4.68 3.83
C HIS A 365 -13.83 -3.38 4.41
N THR A 366 -15.14 -3.17 4.30
CA THR A 366 -15.88 -2.26 5.18
C THR A 366 -16.39 -3.05 6.39
N GLN A 367 -16.74 -2.36 7.48
CA GLN A 367 -17.35 -3.00 8.64
C GLN A 367 -18.79 -2.50 8.78
N PRO A 368 -19.78 -3.32 8.36
CA PRO A 368 -21.20 -2.94 8.42
C PRO A 368 -21.59 -2.49 9.83
N ASN A 369 -22.46 -1.49 9.93
CA ASN A 369 -23.07 -0.99 11.17
C ASN A 369 -22.12 -0.35 12.21
N TYR A 370 -20.80 -0.43 12.05
CA TYR A 370 -19.85 0.00 13.09
C TYR A 370 -18.79 1.01 12.60
N SER A 371 -18.34 0.90 11.35
CA SER A 371 -17.35 1.81 10.79
C SER A 371 -17.92 2.53 9.56
N GLN A 372 -18.00 3.86 9.63
CA GLN A 372 -18.48 4.68 8.51
C GLN A 372 -17.36 4.87 7.50
N VAL A 373 -16.96 3.77 6.85
CA VAL A 373 -16.03 3.76 5.72
C VAL A 373 -16.84 3.61 4.45
N PHE A 374 -16.65 4.54 3.53
CA PHE A 374 -17.33 4.53 2.24
C PHE A 374 -16.51 3.77 1.20
N ALA A 375 -17.22 3.05 0.35
CA ALA A 375 -16.75 2.46 -0.89
C ALA A 375 -17.73 2.82 -2.02
N GLY A 376 -17.22 2.98 -3.24
CA GLY A 376 -18.07 3.32 -4.39
C GLY A 376 -17.30 3.91 -5.56
N LYS A 377 -18.06 4.37 -6.56
CA LYS A 377 -17.54 5.04 -7.77
C LYS A 377 -16.61 6.20 -7.38
N ILE A 378 -15.69 6.64 -8.24
CA ILE A 378 -14.76 7.77 -7.95
C ILE A 378 -13.70 7.46 -6.87
N GLY A 379 -13.81 6.32 -6.17
CA GLY A 379 -12.77 5.84 -5.23
C GLY A 379 -11.51 5.29 -5.93
N SER A 380 -11.61 4.93 -7.21
CA SER A 380 -10.51 4.42 -8.03
C SER A 380 -9.32 5.38 -8.03
N GLY A 381 -8.12 4.83 -7.92
CA GLY A 381 -6.85 5.55 -7.87
C GLY A 381 -6.38 5.86 -6.45
N THR A 382 -7.13 5.47 -5.42
CA THR A 382 -6.73 5.64 -4.01
C THR A 382 -5.55 4.73 -3.68
N GLY A 383 -4.43 5.30 -3.24
CA GLY A 383 -3.28 4.53 -2.77
C GLY A 383 -3.55 3.79 -1.47
N MET A 384 -3.02 2.58 -1.37
CA MET A 384 -3.06 1.74 -0.17
C MET A 384 -1.67 1.66 0.45
N TYR A 385 -1.57 2.01 1.73
CA TYR A 385 -0.31 2.08 2.46
C TYR A 385 -0.32 1.18 3.69
N VAL A 386 0.81 0.54 3.98
CA VAL A 386 1.08 -0.19 5.22
C VAL A 386 2.33 0.40 5.87
N ASP A 387 2.63 0.01 7.11
CA ASP A 387 3.89 0.29 7.81
C ASP A 387 4.57 1.62 7.50
N ASP A 388 4.21 2.64 8.28
CA ASP A 388 4.75 4.00 8.33
C ASP A 388 4.88 4.76 7.00
N ASP A 389 4.86 4.16 5.80
CA ASP A 389 4.77 4.78 4.47
C ASP A 389 4.91 3.80 3.28
N THR A 390 4.70 2.50 3.49
CA THR A 390 4.94 1.48 2.47
C THR A 390 3.74 1.36 1.54
N TYR A 391 3.88 1.77 0.29
CA TYR A 391 2.82 1.64 -0.71
C TYR A 391 2.71 0.17 -1.15
N ILE A 392 1.49 -0.37 -1.25
CA ILE A 392 1.26 -1.79 -1.58
C ILE A 392 0.35 -2.03 -2.79
N ALA A 393 -0.62 -1.14 -3.03
CA ALA A 393 -1.64 -1.31 -4.08
C ALA A 393 -2.36 0.02 -4.38
N THR A 394 -3.11 0.07 -5.49
CA THR A 394 -4.06 1.15 -5.80
C THR A 394 -5.46 0.59 -5.86
N TRP A 395 -6.41 1.15 -5.11
CA TRP A 395 -7.82 0.82 -5.22
C TRP A 395 -8.31 1.02 -6.65
N LYS A 396 -8.82 -0.05 -7.26
CA LYS A 396 -9.40 -0.08 -8.60
C LYS A 396 -10.92 -0.20 -8.61
N GLU A 397 -11.50 -1.07 -7.78
CA GLU A 397 -12.93 -1.39 -7.83
C GLU A 397 -13.52 -1.76 -6.47
N GLY A 398 -14.84 -1.89 -6.39
CA GLY A 398 -15.57 -2.21 -5.16
C GLY A 398 -16.74 -3.17 -5.37
N PHE A 399 -17.10 -3.90 -4.32
CA PHE A 399 -18.10 -5.00 -4.37
C PHE A 399 -19.50 -4.57 -3.93
N ASN A 400 -19.97 -3.37 -4.29
CA ASN A 400 -21.24 -2.79 -3.82
C ASN A 400 -21.32 -2.57 -2.29
N GLY A 401 -20.22 -2.16 -1.66
CA GLY A 401 -20.19 -1.78 -0.24
C GLY A 401 -19.35 -2.65 0.70
N PRO A 402 -19.43 -4.00 0.73
CA PRO A 402 -18.77 -4.85 1.73
C PRO A 402 -17.24 -4.85 1.62
N ALA A 403 -16.69 -4.60 0.44
CA ALA A 403 -15.25 -4.60 0.23
C ALA A 403 -14.86 -3.78 -1.00
N SER A 404 -13.57 -3.51 -1.12
CA SER A 404 -12.92 -2.87 -2.25
C SER A 404 -11.54 -3.42 -2.46
N GLN A 405 -11.04 -3.36 -3.69
CA GLN A 405 -9.80 -4.03 -4.03
C GLN A 405 -8.97 -3.28 -5.05
N GLY A 406 -7.70 -3.65 -5.12
CA GLY A 406 -6.73 -2.98 -5.96
C GLY A 406 -5.57 -3.87 -6.38
N PRO A 407 -5.08 -3.76 -7.62
CA PRO A 407 -3.87 -4.44 -8.03
C PRO A 407 -2.65 -3.87 -7.31
N ARG A 408 -1.68 -4.74 -7.12
CA ARG A 408 -0.35 -4.38 -6.62
C ARG A 408 0.56 -3.92 -7.74
N TYR A 409 1.63 -3.20 -7.38
CA TYR A 409 2.68 -2.79 -8.31
C TYR A 409 3.66 -3.92 -8.69
N VAL A 410 3.47 -5.11 -8.12
CA VAL A 410 4.22 -6.32 -8.41
C VAL A 410 3.38 -7.55 -8.08
N ASN A 411 3.54 -8.60 -8.87
CA ASN A 411 3.07 -9.95 -8.55
C ASN A 411 4.12 -10.98 -9.02
N ARG A 412 3.79 -12.28 -8.91
CA ARG A 412 4.69 -13.38 -9.22
C ARG A 412 5.21 -13.39 -10.66
N ASP A 413 4.39 -12.94 -11.61
CA ASP A 413 4.73 -12.96 -13.03
C ASP A 413 5.25 -11.61 -13.51
N TYR A 414 4.90 -10.51 -12.86
CA TYR A 414 5.18 -9.17 -13.35
C TYR A 414 5.76 -8.26 -12.28
N ASN A 415 6.91 -7.69 -12.58
CA ASN A 415 7.52 -6.58 -11.85
C ASN A 415 7.19 -5.26 -12.57
N TYR A 416 5.96 -4.75 -12.39
CA TYR A 416 5.49 -3.55 -13.12
C TYR A 416 6.37 -2.33 -12.86
N PHE A 417 6.91 -2.22 -11.65
CA PHE A 417 7.77 -1.08 -11.29
C PHE A 417 9.25 -1.31 -11.54
N GLY A 418 9.67 -2.53 -11.88
CA GLY A 418 11.05 -2.85 -12.20
C GLY A 418 11.98 -2.71 -11.00
N ILE A 419 11.55 -3.19 -9.82
CA ILE A 419 12.31 -3.10 -8.58
C ILE A 419 13.29 -4.28 -8.48
N ASN A 420 14.54 -4.03 -8.10
CA ASN A 420 15.55 -5.06 -7.87
C ASN A 420 15.46 -5.68 -6.46
N PHE A 421 14.32 -6.31 -6.15
CA PHE A 421 14.04 -6.85 -4.81
C PHE A 421 15.14 -7.79 -4.26
N ASP A 422 15.83 -8.53 -5.13
CA ASP A 422 16.85 -9.49 -4.71
C ASP A 422 18.26 -8.87 -4.67
N GLY A 423 18.39 -7.58 -5.00
CA GLY A 423 19.67 -6.88 -5.14
C GLY A 423 20.39 -7.20 -6.45
N GLN A 424 19.66 -7.65 -7.47
CA GLN A 424 20.20 -7.82 -8.82
C GLN A 424 20.58 -6.47 -9.44
N ASN A 425 21.43 -6.50 -10.47
CA ASN A 425 21.69 -5.30 -11.27
C ASN A 425 20.37 -4.86 -11.92
N PRO A 426 19.95 -3.59 -11.81
CA PRO A 426 18.71 -3.10 -12.42
C PRO A 426 18.61 -3.34 -13.93
N PHE A 427 19.73 -3.42 -14.65
CA PHE A 427 19.75 -3.71 -16.09
C PHE A 427 19.44 -5.19 -16.44
N ASP A 428 19.48 -6.08 -15.45
CA ASP A 428 19.14 -7.50 -15.62
C ASP A 428 17.63 -7.76 -15.41
N ILE A 429 16.85 -6.74 -15.02
CA ILE A 429 15.40 -6.87 -14.84
C ILE A 429 14.74 -7.04 -16.21
N LYS A 430 13.97 -8.12 -16.37
CA LYS A 430 13.37 -8.49 -17.66
C LYS A 430 12.33 -7.49 -18.13
N ASN A 431 11.53 -6.94 -17.22
CA ASN A 431 10.50 -5.97 -17.59
C ASN A 431 11.09 -4.60 -17.95
N THR A 432 11.51 -4.44 -19.21
CA THR A 432 11.99 -3.17 -19.77
C THR A 432 10.86 -2.15 -20.00
N HIS A 433 9.60 -2.55 -19.81
CA HIS A 433 8.41 -1.69 -19.83
C HIS A 433 8.02 -1.19 -18.43
N SER A 434 8.92 -1.33 -17.46
CA SER A 434 8.69 -0.95 -16.08
C SER A 434 8.79 0.56 -15.81
N PHE A 435 8.20 0.98 -14.69
CA PHE A 435 8.32 2.37 -14.22
C PHE A 435 9.79 2.77 -13.98
N ALA A 436 10.59 1.92 -13.35
CA ALA A 436 12.02 2.17 -13.16
C ALA A 436 12.76 2.43 -14.48
N SER A 437 12.46 1.64 -15.52
CA SER A 437 13.06 1.82 -16.85
C SER A 437 12.75 3.21 -17.42
N GLN A 438 11.53 3.72 -17.22
CA GLN A 438 11.16 5.06 -17.66
C GLN A 438 11.82 6.17 -16.83
N ILE A 439 11.97 6.00 -15.52
CA ILE A 439 12.74 6.96 -14.70
C ILE A 439 14.20 7.00 -15.15
N ILE A 440 14.84 5.84 -15.40
CA ILE A 440 16.22 5.77 -15.90
C ILE A 440 16.33 6.51 -17.23
N ARG A 441 15.39 6.30 -18.17
CA ARG A 441 15.37 7.03 -19.45
C ARG A 441 15.22 8.54 -19.24
N ALA A 442 14.35 8.97 -18.33
CA ALA A 442 14.19 10.39 -18.00
C ALA A 442 15.47 11.00 -17.43
N ASN A 443 16.15 10.30 -16.52
CA ASN A 443 17.45 10.69 -15.97
C ASN A 443 18.53 10.73 -17.05
N LEU A 444 18.60 9.75 -17.96
CA LEU A 444 19.57 9.77 -19.06
C LEU A 444 19.37 10.94 -20.02
N MET A 445 18.12 11.35 -20.27
CA MET A 445 17.81 12.50 -21.11
C MET A 445 18.06 13.83 -20.40
N ASN A 446 17.71 13.92 -19.11
CA ASN A 446 17.78 15.16 -18.32
C ASN A 446 18.23 14.85 -16.87
N PRO A 447 19.53 14.56 -16.64
CA PRO A 447 20.01 14.08 -15.33
C PRO A 447 19.95 15.12 -14.22
N ASN A 448 19.83 16.40 -14.56
CA ASN A 448 19.65 17.48 -13.59
C ASN A 448 18.19 17.65 -13.14
N GLU A 449 17.23 17.06 -13.86
CA GLU A 449 15.79 17.19 -13.56
C GLU A 449 15.21 15.94 -12.90
N TYR A 450 15.75 14.77 -13.23
CA TYR A 450 15.25 13.47 -12.78
C TYR A 450 16.34 12.74 -12.02
N ASP A 451 16.05 12.30 -10.81
CA ASP A 451 16.95 11.39 -10.08
C ASP A 451 16.73 9.94 -10.54
N LEU A 452 17.70 9.08 -10.21
CA LEU A 452 17.53 7.63 -10.37
C LEU A 452 16.42 7.10 -9.45
N PRO A 453 15.81 5.93 -9.78
CA PRO A 453 14.76 5.33 -8.96
C PRO A 453 15.16 5.21 -7.48
N TRP A 454 14.39 5.85 -6.60
CA TRP A 454 14.67 5.88 -5.15
C TRP A 454 14.46 4.54 -4.44
N PHE A 455 13.84 3.59 -5.14
CA PHE A 455 13.42 2.29 -4.62
C PHE A 455 14.36 1.16 -5.06
N PHE A 456 15.50 1.47 -5.68
CA PHE A 456 16.51 0.46 -5.92
C PHE A 456 17.22 0.04 -4.64
N GLU A 457 17.29 -1.27 -4.44
CA GLU A 457 18.05 -1.90 -3.37
C GLU A 457 19.54 -1.93 -3.73
N THR A 458 20.38 -2.11 -2.71
CA THR A 458 21.83 -2.24 -2.91
C THR A 458 22.12 -3.48 -3.75
N ILE A 459 22.97 -3.32 -4.77
CA ILE A 459 23.40 -4.42 -5.65
C ILE A 459 24.25 -5.39 -4.81
N LYS A 460 23.85 -6.66 -4.78
CA LYS A 460 24.66 -7.72 -4.19
C LYS A 460 25.71 -8.14 -5.21
N GLU A 461 26.99 -7.94 -4.90
CA GLU A 461 28.06 -8.52 -5.71
C GLU A 461 27.88 -10.04 -5.76
N LYS A 462 27.80 -10.61 -6.97
CA LYS A 462 27.95 -12.05 -7.11
C LYS A 462 29.39 -12.37 -6.73
N HIS A 463 29.59 -12.91 -5.53
CA HIS A 463 30.79 -13.71 -5.29
C HIS A 463 30.66 -14.93 -6.21
N GLU A 464 31.47 -14.93 -7.27
CA GLU A 464 31.62 -16.06 -8.19
C GLU A 464 32.11 -17.33 -7.46
#